data_AF-A0A8X6S3J0-F1
#
_entry.id   AF-A0A8X6S3J0-F1
#
_cell.length_a   1.000
_cell.length_b   1.000
_cell.length_c   1.000
_cell.angle_alpha   90.00
_cell.angle_beta   90.00
_cell.angle_gamma   90.00
#
_symmetry.space_group_name_H-M   'P 1'
#
loop_
_entity.id
_entity.type
_entity.pdbx_description
1 polymer ?
#
loop_
_entity_poly.entity_id
_entity_poly.type
_entity_poly.pdbx_seq_one_letter_code
_entity_poly.pdbx_strand_id
1 'polypeptide(L)' 'MTQRPAPESLLKIIFCACKTGCGTSCGCRKIGLNCTAACLECNGDSCTNPSPTIYINEIDDDDNNE' A
#
# COMPACT_ATOMS: atom_id res chain seq x y z
N MET A 1 19.27 14.97 -8.55
CA MET A 1 19.03 15.37 -7.14
C MET A 1 18.85 14.10 -6.34
N THR A 2 19.69 13.81 -5.35
CA THR A 2 19.51 12.67 -4.45
C THR A 2 18.72 13.12 -3.22
N GLN A 3 17.51 12.60 -3.08
CA GLN A 3 16.70 12.84 -1.89
C GLN A 3 17.21 11.92 -0.77
N ARG A 4 17.29 12.43 0.47
CA ARG A 4 17.72 11.61 1.60
C ARG A 4 16.67 10.52 1.84
N PRO A 5 17.08 9.28 2.18
CA PRO A 5 16.15 8.23 2.54
C PRO A 5 15.25 8.69 3.70
N ALA A 6 14.00 8.21 3.70
CA ALA A 6 13.12 8.40 4.85
C ALA A 6 13.75 7.80 6.12
N PRO A 7 13.52 8.40 7.30
CA PRO A 7 13.98 7.82 8.56
C PRO A 7 13.45 6.40 8.75
N GLU A 8 14.28 5.52 9.31
CA GLU A 8 13.94 4.10 9.49
C GLU A 8 12.72 3.90 10.41
N SER A 9 12.56 4.77 11.41
CA SER A 9 11.39 4.79 12.29
C SER A 9 10.10 5.02 11.52
N LEU A 10 10.13 5.91 10.53
CA LEU A 10 8.99 6.15 9.65
C LEU A 10 8.72 4.90 8.81
N LEU A 11 9.76 4.32 8.18
CA LEU A 11 9.64 3.10 7.36
C LEU A 11 8.97 1.94 8.13
N LYS A 12 9.32 1.74 9.41
CA LYS A 12 8.72 0.70 10.28
C LYS A 12 7.24 0.91 10.59
N ILE A 13 6.75 2.14 10.49
CA ILE A 13 5.35 2.50 10.72
C ILE A 13 4.53 2.21 9.44
N ILE A 14 5.08 2.58 8.27
CA ILE A 14 4.40 2.42 6.98
C ILE A 14 4.45 0.98 6.45
N PHE A 15 5.52 0.23 6.75
CA PHE A 15 5.73 -1.11 6.23
C PHE A 15 5.66 -2.16 7.34
N CYS A 16 4.68 -3.07 7.24
CA CYS A 16 4.63 -4.21 8.14
C CYS A 16 5.62 -5.30 7.70
N ALA A 17 6.15 -6.05 8.68
CA ALA A 17 6.92 -7.27 8.47
C ALA A 17 6.05 -8.54 8.61
N CYS A 18 4.75 -8.43 8.35
CA CYS A 18 3.84 -9.57 8.40
C CYS A 18 4.22 -10.58 7.32
N LYS A 19 4.47 -11.84 7.68
CA LYS A 19 4.80 -12.90 6.71
C LYS A 19 3.57 -13.44 5.99
N THR A 20 2.48 -13.59 6.72
CA THR A 20 1.17 -14.01 6.21
C THR A 20 0.09 -13.32 7.01
N GLY A 21 -1.04 -12.96 6.36
CA GLY A 21 -2.22 -12.41 7.05
C GLY A 21 -1.97 -11.09 7.80
N CYS A 22 -2.43 -9.97 7.26
CA CYS A 22 -2.33 -8.66 7.92
C CYS A 22 -3.53 -8.42 8.86
N GLY A 23 -3.63 -9.27 9.90
CA GLY A 23 -4.66 -9.21 10.93
C GLY A 23 -4.39 -8.14 12.01
N THR A 24 -4.96 -8.32 13.20
CA THR A 24 -4.88 -7.36 14.32
C THR A 24 -3.45 -7.08 14.82
N SER A 25 -2.51 -7.98 14.57
CA SER A 25 -1.09 -7.81 14.91
C SER A 25 -0.32 -6.92 13.93
N CYS A 26 -0.87 -6.68 12.73
CA CYS A 26 -0.23 -5.89 11.68
C CYS A 26 0.03 -4.44 12.14
N GLY A 27 1.28 -3.98 12.00
CA GLY A 27 1.69 -2.62 12.34
C GLY A 27 0.88 -1.55 11.61
N CYS A 28 0.68 -1.71 10.29
CA CYS A 28 -0.13 -0.80 9.48
C CYS A 28 -1.57 -0.72 10.01
N ARG A 29 -2.20 -1.86 10.31
CA ARG A 29 -3.58 -1.89 10.81
C ARG A 29 -3.71 -1.24 12.19
N LYS A 30 -2.73 -1.43 13.08
CA LYS A 30 -2.74 -0.83 14.43
C LYS A 30 -2.77 0.69 14.42
N ILE A 31 -2.23 1.30 13.38
CA ILE A 31 -2.22 2.76 13.18
C ILE A 31 -3.30 3.24 12.20
N GLY A 32 -4.19 2.35 11.77
CA GLY A 32 -5.29 2.67 10.86
C GLY A 32 -4.89 2.82 9.39
N LEU A 33 -3.71 2.32 8.98
CA LEU A 33 -3.27 2.31 7.60
C LEU A 33 -3.50 0.95 6.93
N ASN A 34 -3.77 1.00 5.63
CA ASN A 34 -3.78 -0.20 4.78
C ASN A 34 -2.34 -0.57 4.41
N CYS A 35 -2.07 -1.85 4.29
CA CYS A 35 -0.80 -2.34 3.78
C CYS A 35 -0.67 -1.99 2.29
N THR A 36 0.53 -1.66 1.87
CA THR A 36 0.86 -1.43 0.45
C THR A 36 1.76 -2.56 -0.05
N ALA A 37 1.96 -2.64 -1.37
CA ALA A 37 2.89 -3.61 -1.98
C ALA A 37 4.33 -3.49 -1.46
N ALA A 38 4.71 -2.34 -0.87
CA ALA A 38 6.02 -2.13 -0.29
C ALA A 38 6.18 -2.72 1.14
N CYS A 39 5.16 -3.39 1.67
CA CYS A 39 5.31 -4.16 2.91
C CYS A 39 6.26 -5.35 2.70
N LEU A 40 7.29 -5.42 3.54
CA LEU A 40 8.49 -6.26 3.36
C LEU A 40 8.20 -7.73 3.06
N GLU A 41 7.33 -8.36 3.85
CA GLU A 41 7.22 -9.83 3.86
C GLU A 41 5.90 -10.32 3.25
N CYS A 42 4.79 -9.61 3.42
CA CYS A 42 3.50 -10.07 2.91
C CYS A 42 3.34 -9.84 1.41
N ASN A 43 4.09 -8.89 0.83
CA ASN A 43 4.11 -8.51 -0.59
C ASN A 43 2.72 -8.32 -1.25
N GLY A 44 1.67 -8.11 -0.44
CA GLY A 44 0.29 -8.07 -0.93
C GLY A 44 -0.37 -9.44 -1.14
N ASP A 45 0.36 -10.51 -1.46
CA ASP A 45 -0.22 -11.80 -1.89
C ASP A 45 -1.07 -12.50 -0.83
N SER A 46 -0.61 -12.52 0.42
CA SER A 46 -1.36 -13.08 1.56
C SER A 46 -1.89 -12.00 2.49
N CYS A 47 -1.87 -10.75 2.03
CA CYS A 47 -2.26 -9.59 2.82
C CYS A 47 -3.78 -9.50 2.93
N THR A 48 -4.29 -9.58 4.15
CA THR A 48 -5.72 -9.36 4.46
C THR A 48 -6.05 -7.91 4.82
N ASN A 49 -5.12 -6.98 4.57
CA ASN A 49 -5.27 -5.55 4.78
C ASN A 49 -4.75 -4.73 3.57
N PRO A 50 -5.07 -5.11 2.32
CA PRO A 50 -4.49 -4.46 1.15
C PRO A 50 -4.98 -3.02 1.01
N SER A 51 -4.16 -2.17 0.39
CA SER A 51 -4.61 -0.87 -0.08
C SER A 51 -5.73 -1.06 -1.10
N PRO A 52 -6.82 -0.27 -1.03
CA PRO A 52 -7.88 -0.34 -2.02
C PRO A 52 -7.29 -0.09 -3.41
N THR A 53 -7.62 -0.97 -4.35
CA THR A 53 -7.32 -0.77 -5.77
C THR A 53 -8.18 0.40 -6.25
N ILE A 54 -7.55 1.53 -6.56
CA ILE A 54 -8.23 2.60 -7.29
C ILE A 54 -8.30 2.15 -8.73
N TYR A 55 -9.48 1.66 -9.14
CA TYR A 55 -9.83 1.57 -10.56
C TYR A 55 -10.03 3.01 -11.03
N ILE A 56 -8.98 3.59 -11.62
CA ILE A 56 -9.18 4.70 -12.53
C ILE A 56 -9.96 4.13 -13.70
N ASN A 57 -11.28 4.30 -13.67
CA ASN A 57 -12.09 4.10 -14.86
C ASN A 57 -11.43 4.99 -15.92
N GLU A 58 -10.91 4.37 -16.96
CA GLU A 58 -10.49 5.05 -18.17
C GLU A 58 -11.66 5.98 -18.50
N ILE A 59 -11.41 7.29 -18.43
CA ILE A 59 -12.36 8.24 -18.99
C ILE A 59 -12.33 7.87 -20.45
N ASP A 60 -13.38 7.18 -20.92
CA ASP A 60 -13.63 7.04 -22.34
C ASP A 60 -13.67 8.48 -22.86
N ASP A 61 -12.55 8.93 -23.44
CA ASP A 61 -12.46 10.11 -24.29
C ASP A 61 -13.33 9.79 -25.51
N ASP A 62 -14.64 9.83 -25.32
CA ASP A 62 -15.64 9.88 -26.38
C ASP A 62 -15.58 11.30 -26.94
N ASP A 63 -14.48 11.59 -27.63
CA ASP A 63 -14.31 12.76 -28.49
C ASP A 63 -15.21 12.56 -29.71
N ASN A 64 -16.52 12.68 -29.47
CA ASN A 64 -17.47 12.99 -30.53
C ASN A 64 -17.16 14.42 -31.00
N ASN A 65 -16.38 14.54 -32.07
CA ASN A 65 -16.45 15.74 -32.88
C ASN A 65 -16.24 15.44 -34.37
N GLU A 66 -17.38 15.45 -35.06
CA GLU A 66 -17.64 15.75 -36.48
C GLU A 66 -16.97 14.90 -37.58
#